data_AF-A0A101V716-F1
#
_entry.id   AF-A0A101V716-F1
#
_cell.length_a   1.000
_cell.length_b   1.000
_cell.length_c   1.000
_cell.angle_alpha   90.00
_cell.angle_beta   90.00
_cell.angle_gamma   90.00
#
_symmetry.space_group_name_H-M   'P 1'
#
loop_
_entity.id
_entity.type
_entity.pdbx_description
1 polymer ?
#
loop_
_entity_poly.entity_id
_entity_poly.type
_entity_poly.pdbx_seq_one_letter_code
_entity_poly.pdbx_strand_id
1 'polypeptide(L)'
;MSARIQAIMNSLDKAYTGPVCSVKEWDTKVIPRTIKAKLKEHGLENTLDMDNPISSDDNLADRFFKAGYELALEMGLLCTDTERIIKVTEEEIRQTLKAYPKEIKFGRGKDQVVMRPRRPESTVEPIVCASLGIVVSEELYVPITEGLIKYPKLVDVLHGPTLATVYGKKIRSGTPYETLMGRYEAELRRQATYRAERPGIGHTGIAGAVTHYGHLGGAAFFPGEGNNTMSLCPVELKASMSNFHRIVMGINCGHNIRAGGFSYIGGYAGPAEGAVLANIATDLLLPVILQATYVSSYVYDLQLFGNCGRKAVWANSVSTQAVSRNTNIMRNKIVNETAGPCTEMFMYEAAVGLMNHCVSGSSKTTQPRSAGGRYTDYLTPMEAWWCGEVFKSCAGMTRKQANEIAKKILPKYEEKLPTPDKGYSVKECFDLDNMRPTPEYEALYNRVRNELIELGMPLDNVYYTK
;
A
#
# COMPACT_ATOMS: atom_id res chain seq x y z
N MET A 1 18.25 1.48 26.82
CA MET A 1 17.38 0.89 25.78
C MET A 1 16.47 1.98 25.24
N SER A 2 16.28 2.12 23.93
CA SER A 2 15.38 3.16 23.39
C SER A 2 13.91 2.83 23.68
N ALA A 3 13.04 3.84 23.80
CA ALA A 3 11.61 3.64 24.05
C ALA A 3 10.95 2.71 23.00
N ARG A 4 11.40 2.81 21.74
CA ARG A 4 10.94 1.96 20.64
C ARG A 4 11.29 0.49 20.85
N ILE A 5 12.51 0.18 21.30
CA ILE A 5 12.90 -1.21 21.59
C ILE A 5 12.10 -1.75 22.77
N GLN A 6 11.89 -0.96 23.83
CA GLN A 6 11.05 -1.38 24.95
C GLN A 6 9.63 -1.77 24.49
N ALA A 7 9.02 -0.98 23.60
CA ALA A 7 7.68 -1.28 23.09
C ALA A 7 7.63 -2.56 22.23
N ILE A 8 8.67 -2.83 21.42
CA ILE A 8 8.79 -4.11 20.70
C ILE A 8 8.98 -5.28 21.66
N MET A 9 9.83 -5.15 22.68
CA MET A 9 10.03 -6.20 23.69
C MET A 9 8.72 -6.52 24.41
N ASN A 10 7.97 -5.50 24.84
CA ASN A 10 6.65 -5.70 25.45
C ASN A 10 5.68 -6.46 24.53
N SER A 11 5.72 -6.17 23.22
CA SER A 11 4.89 -6.86 22.23
C SER A 11 5.32 -8.32 22.01
N LEU A 12 6.63 -8.59 22.04
CA LEU A 12 7.18 -9.95 21.98
C LEU A 12 6.82 -10.74 23.25
N ASP A 13 6.94 -10.15 24.43
CA ASP A 13 6.55 -10.79 25.69
C ASP A 13 5.06 -11.19 25.67
N LYS A 14 4.20 -10.29 25.17
CA LYS A 14 2.77 -10.57 24.94
C LYS A 14 2.55 -11.65 23.89
N ALA A 15 3.41 -11.78 22.88
CA ALA A 15 3.31 -12.88 21.92
C ALA A 15 3.59 -14.26 22.57
N TYR A 16 4.29 -14.32 23.71
CA TYR A 16 4.53 -15.56 24.46
C TYR A 16 3.60 -15.77 25.65
N THR A 17 3.01 -14.69 26.19
CA THR A 17 2.22 -14.73 27.43
C THR A 17 0.73 -14.40 27.24
N GLY A 18 0.36 -13.84 26.09
CA GLY A 18 -1.02 -13.45 25.77
C GLY A 18 -1.99 -14.63 25.68
N PRO A 19 -3.31 -14.36 25.62
CA PRO A 19 -4.33 -15.42 25.56
C PRO A 19 -4.11 -16.36 24.37
N VAL A 20 -4.28 -17.67 24.61
CA VAL A 20 -4.15 -18.70 23.56
C VAL A 20 -5.37 -18.66 22.64
N CYS A 21 -5.13 -18.69 21.33
CA CYS A 21 -6.16 -18.87 20.32
C CYS A 21 -5.53 -19.48 19.07
N SER A 22 -6.04 -20.64 18.63
CA SER A 22 -5.54 -21.25 17.39
C SER A 22 -5.87 -20.40 16.17
N VAL A 23 -5.04 -20.46 15.13
CA VAL A 23 -5.29 -19.72 13.87
C VAL A 23 -6.66 -20.07 13.29
N LYS A 24 -7.05 -21.36 13.33
CA LYS A 24 -8.35 -21.81 12.84
C LYS A 24 -9.50 -21.20 13.62
N GLU A 25 -9.42 -21.16 14.94
CA GLU A 25 -10.46 -20.57 15.79
C GLU A 25 -10.57 -19.07 15.57
N TRP A 26 -9.43 -18.38 15.49
CA TRP A 26 -9.35 -16.95 15.21
C TRP A 26 -10.07 -16.59 13.90
N ASP A 27 -9.69 -17.27 12.83
CA ASP A 27 -10.17 -17.00 11.48
C ASP A 27 -11.65 -17.37 11.29
N THR A 28 -12.09 -18.52 11.83
CA THR A 28 -13.44 -19.06 11.54
C THR A 28 -14.51 -18.72 12.58
N LYS A 29 -14.11 -18.24 13.77
CA LYS A 29 -15.06 -17.95 14.86
C LYS A 29 -14.85 -16.56 15.46
N VAL A 30 -13.63 -16.25 15.90
CA VAL A 30 -13.40 -15.03 16.69
C VAL A 30 -13.56 -13.77 15.83
N ILE A 31 -12.86 -13.67 14.69
CA ILE A 31 -12.97 -12.51 13.80
C ILE A 31 -14.42 -12.32 13.32
N PRO A 32 -15.09 -13.31 12.68
CA PRO A 32 -16.41 -13.09 12.10
C PRO A 32 -17.46 -12.71 13.15
N ARG A 33 -17.41 -13.33 14.34
CA ARG A 33 -18.36 -13.06 15.42
C ARG A 33 -18.19 -11.65 15.98
N THR A 34 -16.94 -11.23 16.23
CA THR A 34 -16.63 -9.94 16.85
C THR A 34 -16.97 -8.79 15.90
N ILE A 35 -16.59 -8.91 14.63
CA ILE A 35 -16.93 -7.91 13.61
C ILE A 35 -18.44 -7.78 13.44
N LYS A 36 -19.16 -8.90 13.34
CA LYS A 36 -20.64 -8.86 13.22
C LYS A 36 -21.29 -8.17 14.42
N ALA A 37 -20.80 -8.45 15.63
CA ALA A 37 -21.30 -7.79 16.84
C ALA A 37 -21.06 -6.27 16.80
N LYS A 38 -19.85 -5.83 16.42
CA LYS A 38 -19.51 -4.40 16.32
C LYS A 38 -20.27 -3.66 15.21
N LEU A 39 -20.49 -4.30 14.07
CA LEU A 39 -21.33 -3.72 13.02
C LEU A 39 -22.75 -3.47 13.52
N LYS A 40 -23.35 -4.43 14.22
CA LYS A 40 -24.69 -4.31 14.79
C LYS A 40 -24.76 -3.24 15.88
N GLU A 41 -23.82 -3.27 16.82
CA GLU A 41 -23.75 -2.33 17.96
C GLU A 41 -23.71 -0.87 17.50
N HIS A 42 -22.99 -0.56 16.41
CA HIS A 42 -22.81 0.80 15.91
C HIS A 42 -23.75 1.16 14.74
N GLY A 43 -24.70 0.29 14.38
CA GLY A 43 -25.64 0.51 13.28
C GLY A 43 -24.95 0.68 11.93
N LEU A 44 -23.93 -0.15 11.67
CA LEU A 44 -23.11 -0.12 10.46
C LEU A 44 -23.44 -1.26 9.48
N GLU A 45 -24.36 -2.16 9.84
CA GLU A 45 -24.86 -3.19 8.92
C GLU A 45 -25.57 -2.54 7.72
N ASN A 46 -25.27 -3.03 6.51
CA ASN A 46 -25.87 -2.57 5.25
C ASN A 46 -25.68 -1.08 4.97
N THR A 47 -24.49 -0.55 5.29
CA THR A 47 -24.13 0.86 5.02
C THR A 47 -23.32 1.03 3.74
N LEU A 48 -22.94 -0.06 3.06
CA LEU A 48 -22.34 -0.01 1.73
C LEU A 48 -23.22 0.80 0.76
N ASP A 49 -22.64 1.84 0.19
CA ASP A 49 -23.28 2.69 -0.83
C ASP A 49 -22.54 2.53 -2.17
N MET A 50 -23.18 1.82 -3.10
CA MET A 50 -22.64 1.56 -4.44
C MET A 50 -22.87 2.72 -5.41
N ASP A 51 -23.85 3.59 -5.10
CA ASP A 51 -24.13 4.78 -5.88
C ASP A 51 -23.10 5.86 -5.58
N ASN A 52 -22.61 5.94 -4.34
CA ASN A 52 -21.55 6.86 -3.93
C ASN A 52 -20.26 6.12 -3.51
N PRO A 53 -19.52 5.53 -4.47
CA PRO A 53 -18.32 4.74 -4.20
C PRO A 53 -17.17 5.56 -3.58
N ILE A 54 -17.20 6.89 -3.69
CA ILE A 54 -16.31 7.77 -2.92
C ILE A 54 -17.18 8.54 -1.94
N SER A 55 -17.24 8.05 -0.70
CA SER A 55 -18.11 8.64 0.32
C SER A 55 -17.68 10.06 0.66
N SER A 56 -18.64 10.97 0.84
CA SER A 56 -18.43 12.27 1.48
C SER A 56 -19.14 12.38 2.83
N ASP A 57 -19.59 11.25 3.39
CA ASP A 57 -20.28 11.19 4.69
C ASP A 57 -19.26 11.07 5.83
N ASP A 58 -19.00 12.21 6.45
CA ASP A 58 -18.12 12.35 7.60
C ASP A 58 -18.62 11.59 8.84
N ASN A 59 -19.93 11.57 9.08
CA ASN A 59 -20.52 10.89 10.23
C ASN A 59 -20.39 9.37 10.09
N LEU A 60 -20.55 8.85 8.87
CA LEU A 60 -20.30 7.43 8.58
C LEU A 60 -18.85 7.05 8.89
N ALA A 61 -17.88 7.85 8.40
CA ALA A 61 -16.46 7.63 8.65
C ALA A 61 -16.13 7.65 10.15
N ASP A 62 -16.70 8.59 10.91
CA ASP A 62 -16.43 8.73 12.34
C ASP A 62 -17.08 7.59 13.17
N ARG A 63 -18.26 7.09 12.78
CA ARG A 63 -18.86 5.88 13.38
C ARG A 63 -18.03 4.63 13.11
N PHE A 64 -17.54 4.45 11.89
CA PHE A 64 -16.62 3.36 11.57
C PHE A 64 -15.31 3.47 12.35
N PHE A 65 -14.78 4.68 12.56
CA PHE A 65 -13.60 4.89 13.39
C PHE A 65 -13.83 4.42 14.83
N LYS A 66 -14.94 4.84 15.44
CA LYS A 66 -15.30 4.44 16.82
C LYS A 66 -15.41 2.92 16.95
N ALA A 67 -16.16 2.29 16.06
CA ALA A 67 -16.33 0.83 16.05
C ALA A 67 -15.00 0.09 15.81
N GLY A 68 -14.15 0.60 14.91
CA GLY A 68 -12.83 0.03 14.62
C GLY A 68 -11.83 0.19 15.78
N TYR A 69 -11.92 1.29 16.54
CA TYR A 69 -11.15 1.52 17.75
C TYR A 69 -11.51 0.52 18.86
N GLU A 70 -12.81 0.31 19.08
CA GLU A 70 -13.28 -0.71 20.02
C GLU A 70 -12.90 -2.12 19.58
N LEU A 71 -12.99 -2.41 18.29
CA LEU A 71 -12.54 -3.69 17.72
C LEU A 71 -11.04 -3.91 17.96
N ALA A 72 -10.20 -2.89 17.80
CA ALA A 72 -8.77 -2.97 18.06
C ALA A 72 -8.48 -3.35 19.52
N LEU A 73 -9.16 -2.72 20.47
CA LEU A 73 -9.05 -3.01 21.90
C LEU A 73 -9.53 -4.42 22.24
N GLU A 74 -10.64 -4.86 21.65
CA GLU A 74 -11.23 -6.18 21.90
C GLU A 74 -10.41 -7.32 21.28
N MET A 75 -9.78 -7.09 20.14
CA MET A 75 -9.08 -8.14 19.39
C MET A 75 -7.57 -8.18 19.69
N GLY A 76 -6.83 -7.10 19.50
CA GLY A 76 -5.37 -7.18 19.35
C GLY A 76 -4.96 -7.85 18.04
N LEU A 77 -3.73 -8.38 17.97
CA LEU A 77 -3.26 -9.19 16.83
C LEU A 77 -2.91 -10.61 17.27
N LEU A 78 -3.36 -11.63 16.54
CA LEU A 78 -2.91 -13.00 16.78
C LEU A 78 -1.49 -13.20 16.23
N CYS A 79 -0.56 -13.65 17.08
CA CYS A 79 0.74 -14.15 16.63
C CYS A 79 0.58 -15.59 16.14
N THR A 80 0.79 -15.83 14.85
CA THR A 80 0.56 -17.14 14.22
C THR A 80 1.55 -18.21 14.67
N ASP A 81 2.77 -17.83 15.05
CA ASP A 81 3.83 -18.77 15.42
C ASP A 81 3.64 -19.31 16.85
N THR A 82 3.05 -18.51 17.74
CA THR A 82 2.83 -18.88 19.15
C THR A 82 1.37 -19.20 19.47
N GLU A 83 0.46 -18.98 18.50
CA GLU A 83 -1.00 -19.06 18.67
C GLU A 83 -1.50 -18.29 19.91
N ARG A 84 -0.96 -17.08 20.10
CA ARG A 84 -1.31 -16.18 21.20
C ARG A 84 -1.64 -14.78 20.72
N ILE A 85 -2.60 -14.16 21.40
CA ILE A 85 -3.12 -12.85 21.07
C ILE A 85 -2.27 -11.77 21.75
N ILE A 86 -1.66 -10.90 20.96
CA ILE A 86 -0.98 -9.69 21.41
C ILE A 86 -2.03 -8.62 21.69
N LYS A 87 -2.45 -8.54 22.96
CA LYS A 87 -3.45 -7.57 23.43
C LYS A 87 -2.84 -6.17 23.61
N VAL A 88 -3.62 -5.15 23.28
CA VAL A 88 -3.29 -3.74 23.54
C VAL A 88 -4.29 -3.15 24.51
N THR A 89 -3.85 -2.16 25.28
CA THR A 89 -4.72 -1.34 26.14
C THR A 89 -5.04 -0.01 25.46
N GLU A 90 -6.10 0.65 25.94
CA GLU A 90 -6.45 1.99 25.49
C GLU A 90 -5.31 3.00 25.72
N GLU A 91 -4.63 2.88 26.86
CA GLU A 91 -3.50 3.76 27.18
C GLU A 91 -2.33 3.55 26.22
N GLU A 92 -2.04 2.30 25.82
CA GLU A 92 -0.99 2.01 24.83
C GLU A 92 -1.29 2.62 23.46
N ILE A 93 -2.54 2.53 22.99
CA ILE A 93 -2.97 3.19 21.75
C ILE A 93 -2.83 4.71 21.88
N ARG A 94 -3.37 5.29 22.96
CA ARG A 94 -3.36 6.74 23.19
C ARG A 94 -1.94 7.32 23.28
N GLN A 95 -1.05 6.65 24.03
CA GLN A 95 0.35 7.06 24.14
C GLN A 95 1.07 6.96 22.80
N THR A 96 0.82 5.87 22.05
CA THR A 96 1.42 5.68 20.72
C THR A 96 0.96 6.77 19.75
N LEU A 97 -0.34 7.10 19.72
CA LEU A 97 -0.88 8.18 18.87
C LEU A 97 -0.32 9.55 19.26
N LYS A 98 -0.12 9.80 20.56
CA LYS A 98 0.49 11.05 21.06
C LYS A 98 1.96 11.18 20.66
N ALA A 99 2.71 10.07 20.69
CA ALA A 99 4.12 10.01 20.32
C ALA A 99 4.36 9.76 18.83
N TYR A 100 3.30 9.60 18.04
CA TYR A 100 3.40 9.23 16.63
C TYR A 100 4.17 10.28 15.82
N PRO A 101 5.01 9.89 14.84
CA PRO A 101 5.75 10.85 14.02
C PRO A 101 4.84 11.87 13.33
N LYS A 102 5.21 13.16 13.43
CA LYS A 102 4.48 14.24 12.75
C LYS A 102 4.84 14.37 11.27
N GLU A 103 6.03 13.91 10.90
CA GLU A 103 6.52 13.81 9.54
C GLU A 103 7.53 12.68 9.41
N ILE A 104 7.70 12.17 8.20
CA ILE A 104 8.68 11.13 7.88
C ILE A 104 9.47 11.56 6.66
N LYS A 105 10.80 11.51 6.78
CA LYS A 105 11.71 11.76 5.65
C LYS A 105 11.94 10.47 4.90
N PHE A 106 11.93 10.56 3.57
CA PHE A 106 12.41 9.51 2.67
C PHE A 106 13.55 10.04 1.82
N GLY A 107 14.57 9.21 1.59
CA GLY A 107 15.75 9.60 0.83
C GLY A 107 16.62 10.65 1.52
N ARG A 108 17.52 11.26 0.75
CA ARG A 108 18.53 12.23 1.21
C ARG A 108 18.94 13.18 0.08
N GLY A 109 19.55 14.30 0.45
CA GLY A 109 20.06 15.29 -0.51
C GLY A 109 18.95 15.83 -1.41
N LYS A 110 19.22 15.96 -2.72
CA LYS A 110 18.24 16.47 -3.70
C LYS A 110 17.01 15.58 -3.89
N ASP A 111 17.09 14.30 -3.50
CA ASP A 111 16.02 13.32 -3.66
C ASP A 111 15.16 13.18 -2.39
N GLN A 112 15.45 13.94 -1.33
CA GLN A 112 14.72 13.81 -0.07
C GLN A 112 13.31 14.38 -0.19
N VAL A 113 12.32 13.60 0.22
CA VAL A 113 10.92 14.04 0.35
C VAL A 113 10.42 13.88 1.77
N VAL A 114 9.35 14.59 2.12
CA VAL A 114 8.76 14.55 3.46
C VAL A 114 7.29 14.17 3.38
N MET A 115 6.95 13.03 3.95
CA MET A 115 5.57 12.60 4.14
C MET A 115 4.98 13.26 5.39
N ARG A 116 3.75 13.74 5.26
CA ARG A 116 2.98 14.32 6.37
C ARG A 116 1.60 13.67 6.49
N PRO A 117 0.97 13.73 7.68
CA PRO A 117 -0.43 13.36 7.83
C PRO A 117 -1.31 14.16 6.88
N ARG A 118 -2.27 13.49 6.23
CA ARG A 118 -3.28 14.12 5.37
C ARG A 118 -4.67 13.90 5.96
N ARG A 119 -5.52 14.90 5.83
CA ARG A 119 -6.97 14.81 6.09
C ARG A 119 -7.70 14.59 4.75
N PRO A 120 -8.98 14.21 4.75
CA PRO A 120 -9.76 14.21 3.50
C PRO A 120 -9.63 15.56 2.78
N GLU A 121 -9.50 15.52 1.46
CA GLU A 121 -9.42 16.71 0.58
C GLU A 121 -8.19 17.61 0.84
N SER A 122 -7.17 17.08 1.53
CA SER A 122 -5.96 17.83 1.87
C SER A 122 -5.19 18.31 0.63
N THR A 123 -4.72 19.55 0.67
CA THR A 123 -3.82 20.17 -0.31
C THR A 123 -2.35 19.80 -0.10
N VAL A 124 -2.01 19.12 0.99
CA VAL A 124 -0.64 18.63 1.23
C VAL A 124 -0.32 17.59 0.18
N GLU A 125 0.81 17.74 -0.51
CA GLU A 125 1.25 16.82 -1.56
C GLU A 125 1.45 15.40 -0.98
N PRO A 126 0.85 14.36 -1.60
CA PRO A 126 1.02 12.99 -1.16
C PRO A 126 2.26 12.34 -1.81
N ILE A 127 2.76 11.27 -1.20
CA ILE A 127 4.00 10.60 -1.64
C ILE A 127 3.70 9.39 -2.54
N VAL A 128 4.45 9.23 -3.62
CA VAL A 128 4.35 8.10 -4.55
C VAL A 128 5.60 7.22 -4.46
N CYS A 129 5.38 5.92 -4.30
CA CYS A 129 6.45 4.93 -4.26
C CYS A 129 6.31 3.93 -5.41
N ALA A 130 7.33 3.76 -6.25
CA ALA A 130 7.29 2.82 -7.38
C ALA A 130 8.18 1.59 -7.18
N SER A 131 7.81 0.37 -7.58
CA SER A 131 6.47 -0.18 -7.86
C SER A 131 6.11 -1.24 -6.82
N LEU A 132 4.96 -1.91 -6.90
CA LEU A 132 4.61 -2.98 -5.96
C LEU A 132 5.10 -4.36 -6.40
N GLY A 133 6.42 -4.52 -6.54
CA GLY A 133 7.05 -5.84 -6.58
C GLY A 133 6.54 -6.79 -7.67
N ILE A 134 6.43 -6.32 -8.92
CA ILE A 134 6.10 -7.17 -10.06
C ILE A 134 7.36 -7.90 -10.54
N VAL A 135 7.23 -9.17 -10.89
CA VAL A 135 8.37 -10.01 -11.33
C VAL A 135 8.86 -9.54 -12.69
N VAL A 136 10.17 -9.34 -12.80
CA VAL A 136 10.85 -9.01 -14.05
C VAL A 136 12.02 -9.96 -14.30
N SER A 137 12.31 -10.18 -15.57
CA SER A 137 13.49 -10.88 -16.05
C SER A 137 14.74 -10.14 -15.59
N GLU A 138 15.79 -10.89 -15.25
CA GLU A 138 16.99 -10.38 -14.57
C GLU A 138 17.68 -9.27 -15.37
N GLU A 139 17.72 -9.40 -16.70
CA GLU A 139 18.30 -8.41 -17.63
C GLU A 139 17.51 -7.10 -17.70
N LEU A 140 16.21 -7.13 -17.38
CA LEU A 140 15.34 -5.96 -17.44
C LEU A 140 15.30 -5.17 -16.14
N TYR A 141 15.83 -5.72 -15.04
CA TYR A 141 15.68 -5.14 -13.71
C TYR A 141 16.17 -3.70 -13.66
N VAL A 142 17.40 -3.46 -14.11
CA VAL A 142 18.04 -2.14 -14.07
C VAL A 142 17.33 -1.12 -14.97
N PRO A 143 17.10 -1.38 -16.28
CA PRO A 143 16.44 -0.39 -17.15
C PRO A 143 14.98 -0.12 -16.74
N ILE A 144 14.21 -1.12 -16.31
CA ILE A 144 12.86 -0.87 -15.79
C ILE A 144 12.94 0.02 -14.56
N THR A 145 13.80 -0.33 -13.59
CA THR A 145 13.91 0.42 -12.34
C THR A 145 14.37 1.86 -12.56
N GLU A 146 15.30 2.10 -13.49
CA GLU A 146 15.71 3.44 -13.92
C GLU A 146 14.52 4.23 -14.47
N GLY A 147 13.76 3.64 -15.40
CA GLY A 147 12.60 4.29 -16.00
C GLY A 147 11.50 4.63 -14.98
N LEU A 148 11.21 3.73 -14.04
CA LEU A 148 10.19 3.95 -12.98
C LEU A 148 10.42 5.26 -12.21
N ILE A 149 11.68 5.60 -11.94
CA ILE A 149 12.05 6.75 -11.11
C ILE A 149 12.58 7.95 -11.91
N LYS A 150 12.52 7.88 -13.25
CA LYS A 150 13.06 8.90 -14.16
C LYS A 150 12.52 10.31 -13.90
N TYR A 151 11.26 10.44 -13.47
CA TYR A 151 10.61 11.73 -13.23
C TYR A 151 10.39 11.99 -11.73
N PRO A 152 11.25 12.81 -11.07
CA PRO A 152 11.15 13.12 -9.65
C PRO A 152 9.82 13.73 -9.22
N LYS A 153 9.16 14.49 -10.10
CA LYS A 153 7.83 15.05 -9.80
C LYS A 153 6.75 13.97 -9.61
N LEU A 154 6.89 12.82 -10.25
CA LEU A 154 5.87 11.77 -10.26
C LEU A 154 6.17 10.64 -9.28
N VAL A 155 7.44 10.35 -9.01
CA VAL A 155 7.85 9.24 -8.13
C VAL A 155 8.90 9.70 -7.12
N ASP A 156 8.60 9.50 -5.84
CA ASP A 156 9.39 10.02 -4.72
C ASP A 156 10.23 8.95 -4.02
N VAL A 157 9.75 7.71 -4.00
CA VAL A 157 10.33 6.59 -3.24
C VAL A 157 10.43 5.36 -4.15
N LEU A 158 11.48 4.55 -3.98
CA LEU A 158 11.67 3.31 -4.72
C LEU A 158 11.41 2.09 -3.82
N HIS A 159 10.46 1.26 -4.20
CA HIS A 159 10.36 -0.13 -3.75
C HIS A 159 11.03 -1.04 -4.78
N GLY A 160 10.61 -0.93 -6.03
CA GLY A 160 11.14 -1.62 -7.20
C GLY A 160 10.39 -2.90 -7.60
N PRO A 161 10.79 -3.52 -8.74
CA PRO A 161 10.30 -4.82 -9.17
C PRO A 161 10.96 -5.95 -8.37
N THR A 162 10.52 -7.19 -8.61
CA THR A 162 11.15 -8.41 -8.09
C THR A 162 11.87 -9.19 -9.18
N LEU A 163 12.87 -9.97 -8.81
CA LEU A 163 13.66 -10.76 -9.76
C LEU A 163 12.99 -12.12 -10.05
N ALA A 164 12.93 -12.52 -11.32
CA ALA A 164 12.54 -13.88 -11.70
C ALA A 164 13.61 -14.93 -11.34
N THR A 165 14.89 -14.54 -11.42
CA THR A 165 16.06 -15.37 -11.13
C THR A 165 17.11 -14.60 -10.34
N VAL A 166 17.99 -15.34 -9.67
CA VAL A 166 19.21 -14.81 -9.06
C VAL A 166 20.40 -15.52 -9.70
N TYR A 167 21.22 -14.78 -10.46
CA TYR A 167 22.33 -15.33 -11.24
C TYR A 167 21.89 -16.48 -12.17
N GLY A 168 20.75 -16.29 -12.86
CA GLY A 168 20.16 -17.28 -13.75
C GLY A 168 19.59 -18.53 -13.05
N LYS A 169 19.49 -18.55 -11.71
CA LYS A 169 18.87 -19.64 -10.95
C LYS A 169 17.50 -19.24 -10.41
N LYS A 170 16.56 -20.19 -10.42
CA LYS A 170 15.22 -20.01 -9.85
C LYS A 170 15.30 -19.73 -8.36
N ILE A 171 14.70 -18.62 -7.93
CA ILE A 171 14.61 -18.25 -6.52
C ILE A 171 13.65 -19.20 -5.79
N ARG A 172 14.04 -19.67 -4.60
CA ARG A 172 13.23 -20.52 -3.74
C ARG A 172 13.12 -19.90 -2.35
N SER A 173 11.90 -19.60 -1.93
CA SER A 173 11.56 -19.05 -0.61
C SER A 173 12.08 -19.92 0.52
N GLY A 174 12.57 -19.31 1.60
CA GLY A 174 13.06 -20.05 2.77
C GLY A 174 14.43 -20.71 2.57
N THR A 175 15.10 -20.46 1.45
CA THR A 175 16.41 -21.06 1.13
C THR A 175 17.49 -19.99 0.96
N PRO A 176 18.78 -20.36 0.94
CA PRO A 176 19.86 -19.40 0.69
C PRO A 176 19.75 -18.61 -0.63
N TYR A 177 19.06 -19.15 -1.65
CA TYR A 177 18.76 -18.42 -2.88
C TYR A 177 18.01 -17.11 -2.62
N GLU A 178 17.07 -17.12 -1.68
CA GLU A 178 16.30 -15.92 -1.32
C GLU A 178 17.18 -14.86 -0.63
N THR A 179 18.09 -15.29 0.25
CA THR A 179 19.00 -14.38 0.95
C THR A 179 19.98 -13.72 -0.04
N LEU A 180 20.54 -14.53 -0.95
CA LEU A 180 21.40 -14.03 -2.03
C LEU A 180 20.66 -13.07 -2.97
N MET A 181 19.41 -13.39 -3.31
CA MET A 181 18.55 -12.51 -4.11
C MET A 181 18.37 -11.16 -3.42
N GLY A 182 18.16 -11.12 -2.11
CA GLY A 182 18.05 -9.86 -1.37
C GLY A 182 19.27 -8.96 -1.54
N ARG A 183 20.48 -9.51 -1.40
CA ARG A 183 21.72 -8.74 -1.64
C ARG A 183 21.78 -8.23 -3.08
N TYR A 184 21.49 -9.10 -4.03
CA TYR A 184 21.61 -8.81 -5.45
C TYR A 184 20.61 -7.75 -5.91
N GLU A 185 19.35 -7.84 -5.45
CA GLU A 185 18.33 -6.81 -5.69
C GLU A 185 18.78 -5.43 -5.18
N ALA A 186 19.44 -5.37 -4.02
CA ALA A 186 19.99 -4.12 -3.51
C ALA A 186 21.10 -3.54 -4.41
N GLU A 187 21.95 -4.39 -5.00
CA GLU A 187 23.01 -3.97 -5.92
C GLU A 187 22.41 -3.42 -7.23
N LEU A 188 21.48 -4.14 -7.84
CA LEU A 188 20.82 -3.72 -9.07
C LEU A 188 20.03 -2.42 -8.88
N ARG A 189 19.35 -2.25 -7.74
CA ARG A 189 18.66 -0.98 -7.42
C ARG A 189 19.62 0.18 -7.32
N ARG A 190 20.80 0.03 -6.70
CA ARG A 190 21.81 1.10 -6.65
C ARG A 190 22.33 1.46 -8.05
N GLN A 191 22.51 0.47 -8.93
CA GLN A 191 22.89 0.73 -10.32
C GLN A 191 21.81 1.53 -11.04
N ALA A 192 20.54 1.14 -10.89
CA ALA A 192 19.41 1.84 -11.49
C ALA A 192 19.23 3.27 -10.97
N THR A 193 19.39 3.49 -9.65
CA THR A 193 19.29 4.84 -9.07
C THR A 193 20.45 5.74 -9.49
N TYR A 194 21.64 5.19 -9.72
CA TYR A 194 22.76 5.94 -10.29
C TYR A 194 22.49 6.33 -11.75
N ARG A 195 22.01 5.40 -12.58
CA ARG A 195 21.63 5.66 -13.98
C ARG A 195 20.53 6.72 -14.10
N ALA A 196 19.55 6.70 -13.19
CA ALA A 196 18.50 7.70 -13.12
C ALA A 196 18.95 9.04 -12.51
N GLU A 197 20.22 9.20 -12.12
CA GLU A 197 20.76 10.37 -11.42
C GLU A 197 20.08 10.69 -10.08
N ARG A 198 19.54 9.67 -9.40
CA ARG A 198 18.82 9.77 -8.12
C ARG A 198 19.40 8.86 -7.02
N PRO A 199 20.72 8.88 -6.75
CA PRO A 199 21.34 8.00 -5.76
C PRO A 199 20.89 8.30 -4.31
N GLY A 200 20.16 9.39 -4.08
CA GLY A 200 19.60 9.76 -2.78
C GLY A 200 18.15 9.32 -2.57
N ILE A 201 17.48 8.73 -3.56
CA ILE A 201 16.06 8.35 -3.43
C ILE A 201 15.84 7.37 -2.27
N GLY A 202 14.74 7.53 -1.53
CA GLY A 202 14.41 6.64 -0.43
C GLY A 202 14.06 5.24 -0.93
N HIS A 203 14.58 4.21 -0.27
CA HIS A 203 14.27 2.81 -0.59
C HIS A 203 13.22 2.25 0.36
N THR A 204 12.36 1.37 -0.14
CA THR A 204 11.43 0.56 0.65
C THR A 204 11.83 -0.90 0.51
N GLY A 205 12.35 -1.49 1.59
CA GLY A 205 12.53 -2.93 1.74
C GLY A 205 13.31 -3.62 0.64
N ILE A 206 13.02 -4.91 0.47
CA ILE A 206 13.47 -5.78 -0.62
C ILE A 206 12.18 -6.35 -1.20
N ALA A 207 11.91 -6.07 -2.47
CA ALA A 207 10.65 -6.38 -3.10
C ALA A 207 10.46 -7.89 -3.29
N GLY A 208 11.53 -8.60 -3.69
CA GLY A 208 11.51 -10.05 -3.93
C GLY A 208 11.45 -10.89 -2.65
N ALA A 209 11.52 -10.25 -1.47
CA ALA A 209 11.56 -10.94 -0.19
C ALA A 209 10.16 -11.42 0.24
N VAL A 210 9.84 -12.66 -0.10
CA VAL A 210 8.60 -13.34 0.30
C VAL A 210 8.65 -13.84 1.76
N THR A 211 9.84 -14.15 2.29
CA THR A 211 10.08 -14.43 3.71
C THR A 211 10.98 -13.34 4.33
N HIS A 212 11.25 -13.42 5.63
CA HIS A 212 12.20 -12.50 6.25
C HIS A 212 13.64 -12.70 5.75
N TYR A 213 14.02 -13.87 5.23
CA TYR A 213 15.40 -14.14 4.78
C TYR A 213 15.86 -13.24 3.64
N GLY A 214 15.04 -13.06 2.59
CA GLY A 214 15.39 -12.14 1.51
C GLY A 214 15.50 -10.69 2.01
N HIS A 215 14.66 -10.32 2.98
CA HIS A 215 14.69 -8.99 3.55
C HIS A 215 15.95 -8.75 4.39
N LEU A 216 16.33 -9.71 5.24
CA LEU A 216 17.56 -9.70 6.02
C LEU A 216 18.81 -9.74 5.13
N GLY A 217 18.74 -10.41 3.97
CA GLY A 217 19.84 -10.49 3.01
C GLY A 217 20.14 -9.19 2.26
N GLY A 218 19.19 -8.24 2.20
CA GLY A 218 19.30 -7.09 1.31
C GLY A 218 19.03 -5.71 1.94
N ALA A 219 18.14 -5.62 2.93
CA ALA A 219 17.68 -4.32 3.41
C ALA A 219 18.78 -3.51 4.13
N ALA A 220 19.71 -4.18 4.83
CA ALA A 220 20.82 -3.53 5.51
C ALA A 220 21.80 -2.80 4.56
N PHE A 221 21.72 -3.07 3.25
CA PHE A 221 22.45 -2.32 2.23
C PHE A 221 21.82 -0.95 1.92
N PHE A 222 20.75 -0.55 2.58
CA PHE A 222 20.22 0.81 2.51
C PHE A 222 20.16 1.45 3.90
N PRO A 223 21.29 1.58 4.61
CA PRO A 223 21.26 2.00 6.00
C PRO A 223 20.84 3.46 6.16
N GLY A 224 20.39 3.79 7.36
CA GLY A 224 20.14 5.15 7.81
C GLY A 224 18.71 5.64 7.61
N GLU A 225 18.48 6.82 8.16
CA GLU A 225 17.21 7.53 8.04
C GLU A 225 16.90 7.86 6.57
N GLY A 226 15.62 7.80 6.19
CA GLY A 226 15.18 7.99 4.81
C GLY A 226 14.87 6.70 4.05
N ASN A 227 15.34 5.55 4.54
CA ASN A 227 14.99 4.23 4.02
C ASN A 227 13.97 3.54 4.92
N ASN A 228 13.29 2.52 4.38
CA ASN A 228 12.13 1.91 5.02
C ASN A 228 12.26 0.39 5.03
N THR A 229 12.00 -0.22 6.17
CA THR A 229 11.71 -1.65 6.24
C THR A 229 10.22 -1.86 6.01
N MET A 230 9.89 -2.89 5.21
CA MET A 230 8.51 -3.29 4.94
C MET A 230 8.20 -4.65 5.56
N SER A 231 7.09 -4.70 6.31
CA SER A 231 6.58 -5.91 6.93
C SER A 231 5.08 -6.00 6.68
N LEU A 232 4.66 -7.02 5.94
CA LEU A 232 3.25 -7.26 5.63
C LEU A 232 2.75 -8.42 6.50
N CYS A 233 1.69 -8.17 7.25
CA CYS A 233 1.07 -9.08 8.18
C CYS A 233 0.13 -10.05 7.45
N PRO A 234 0.00 -11.29 7.93
CA PRO A 234 -1.05 -12.19 7.47
C PRO A 234 -2.44 -11.59 7.67
N VAL A 235 -3.36 -11.94 6.79
CA VAL A 235 -4.76 -11.49 6.80
C VAL A 235 -5.61 -12.50 7.59
N GLU A 236 -6.50 -12.14 8.52
CA GLU A 236 -6.83 -10.81 9.10
C GLU A 236 -6.28 -10.66 10.53
N LEU A 237 -6.00 -9.42 10.97
CA LEU A 237 -5.64 -9.08 12.36
C LEU A 237 -4.61 -10.05 12.98
N LYS A 238 -3.58 -10.40 12.21
CA LYS A 238 -2.52 -11.32 12.58
C LYS A 238 -1.14 -10.65 12.51
N ALA A 239 -0.17 -11.25 13.16
CA ALA A 239 1.25 -10.98 13.02
C ALA A 239 2.00 -12.31 13.10
N SER A 240 3.28 -12.30 12.74
CA SER A 240 4.16 -13.46 12.81
C SER A 240 5.55 -13.07 13.31
N MET A 241 6.36 -14.04 13.72
CA MET A 241 7.77 -13.82 14.06
C MET A 241 8.56 -13.32 12.85
N SER A 242 8.17 -13.72 11.64
CA SER A 242 8.70 -13.14 10.40
C SER A 242 8.50 -11.61 10.34
N ASN A 243 7.35 -11.12 10.82
CA ASN A 243 7.11 -9.68 10.91
C ASN A 243 8.07 -9.01 11.89
N PHE A 244 8.23 -9.56 13.10
CA PHE A 244 9.13 -9.01 14.12
C PHE A 244 10.60 -9.01 13.68
N HIS A 245 11.09 -10.07 13.04
CA HIS A 245 12.46 -10.10 12.51
C HIS A 245 12.74 -8.96 11.53
N ARG A 246 11.80 -8.69 10.62
CA ARG A 246 11.91 -7.56 9.68
C ARG A 246 11.96 -6.23 10.43
N ILE A 247 11.05 -6.03 11.39
CA ILE A 247 10.98 -4.79 12.17
C ILE A 247 12.26 -4.55 12.96
N VAL A 248 12.74 -5.55 13.69
CA VAL A 248 13.97 -5.44 14.49
C VAL A 248 15.17 -5.13 13.61
N MET A 249 15.30 -5.78 12.46
CA MET A 249 16.34 -5.42 11.50
C MET A 249 16.21 -3.98 11.01
N GLY A 250 15.01 -3.52 10.68
CA GLY A 250 14.78 -2.14 10.28
C GLY A 250 15.19 -1.13 11.34
N ILE A 251 14.88 -1.40 12.61
CA ILE A 251 15.31 -0.57 13.74
C ILE A 251 16.84 -0.57 13.84
N ASN A 252 17.49 -1.74 13.72
CA ASN A 252 18.95 -1.85 13.75
C ASN A 252 19.64 -1.10 12.61
N CYS A 253 18.97 -0.95 11.46
CA CYS A 253 19.48 -0.22 10.30
C CYS A 253 19.11 1.27 10.30
N GLY A 254 18.37 1.77 11.29
CA GLY A 254 17.90 3.16 11.34
C GLY A 254 16.77 3.46 10.35
N HIS A 255 16.04 2.45 9.87
CA HIS A 255 14.96 2.64 8.92
C HIS A 255 13.68 3.17 9.60
N ASN A 256 12.88 3.88 8.81
CA ASN A 256 11.45 3.97 9.08
C ASN A 256 10.82 2.58 8.97
N ILE A 257 9.70 2.37 9.66
CA ILE A 257 8.98 1.10 9.65
C ILE A 257 7.64 1.26 8.94
N ARG A 258 7.50 0.58 7.81
CA ARG A 258 6.24 0.29 7.13
C ARG A 258 5.74 -1.07 7.60
N ALA A 259 4.76 -1.09 8.50
CA ALA A 259 4.00 -2.30 8.76
C ALA A 259 2.65 -2.21 8.04
N GLY A 260 2.15 -3.33 7.54
CA GLY A 260 0.89 -3.36 6.82
C GLY A 260 0.08 -4.61 7.08
N GLY A 261 -1.24 -4.48 7.05
CA GLY A 261 -2.17 -5.61 7.09
C GLY A 261 -3.38 -5.24 6.22
N PHE A 262 -3.86 -6.20 5.45
CA PHE A 262 -4.93 -5.97 4.48
C PHE A 262 -6.23 -6.53 5.00
N SER A 263 -7.34 -6.01 4.45
CA SER A 263 -8.65 -6.51 4.81
C SER A 263 -9.44 -6.95 3.59
N TYR A 264 -10.08 -8.11 3.68
CA TYR A 264 -10.66 -8.81 2.54
C TYR A 264 -12.19 -8.83 2.64
N ILE A 265 -12.82 -8.24 1.63
CA ILE A 265 -14.24 -8.44 1.37
C ILE A 265 -14.43 -9.88 0.90
N GLY A 266 -15.37 -10.58 1.53
CA GLY A 266 -15.60 -12.01 1.33
C GLY A 266 -14.59 -12.90 2.06
N GLY A 267 -13.68 -12.31 2.85
CA GLY A 267 -12.72 -13.02 3.70
C GLY A 267 -13.27 -13.25 5.11
N TYR A 268 -12.37 -13.38 6.10
CA TYR A 268 -12.76 -13.58 7.50
C TYR A 268 -13.50 -12.38 8.08
N ALA A 269 -13.21 -11.17 7.58
CA ALA A 269 -13.92 -9.95 7.95
C ALA A 269 -15.37 -9.88 7.40
N GLY A 270 -15.75 -10.77 6.47
CA GLY A 270 -17.10 -10.82 5.91
C GLY A 270 -17.37 -9.73 4.85
N PRO A 271 -18.45 -8.94 4.98
CA PRO A 271 -18.86 -7.97 3.96
C PRO A 271 -17.93 -6.74 3.92
N ALA A 272 -18.23 -5.79 3.02
CA ALA A 272 -17.42 -4.59 2.83
C ALA A 272 -17.26 -3.79 4.13
N GLU A 273 -18.34 -3.63 4.88
CA GLU A 273 -18.37 -2.94 6.16
C GLU A 273 -17.50 -3.63 7.22
N GLY A 274 -17.49 -4.97 7.23
CA GLY A 274 -16.62 -5.74 8.11
C GLY A 274 -15.15 -5.59 7.76
N ALA A 275 -14.82 -5.58 6.46
CA ALA A 275 -13.47 -5.30 5.99
C ALA A 275 -13.02 -3.87 6.32
N VAL A 276 -13.92 -2.87 6.29
CA VAL A 276 -13.64 -1.49 6.75
C VAL A 276 -13.24 -1.49 8.23
N LEU A 277 -14.00 -2.17 9.09
CA LEU A 277 -13.67 -2.24 10.53
C LEU A 277 -12.33 -2.91 10.79
N ALA A 278 -12.06 -4.05 10.16
CA ALA A 278 -10.79 -4.76 10.29
C ALA A 278 -9.61 -3.90 9.81
N ASN A 279 -9.81 -3.11 8.75
CA ASN A 279 -8.79 -2.21 8.21
C ASN A 279 -8.43 -1.10 9.20
N ILE A 280 -9.44 -0.47 9.82
CA ILE A 280 -9.27 0.57 10.83
C ILE A 280 -8.58 0.00 12.07
N ALA A 281 -9.02 -1.16 12.56
CA ALA A 281 -8.39 -1.81 13.71
C ALA A 281 -6.92 -2.14 13.44
N THR A 282 -6.61 -2.64 12.23
CA THR A 282 -5.23 -2.88 11.79
C THR A 282 -4.39 -1.60 11.80
N ASP A 283 -4.94 -0.49 11.29
CA ASP A 283 -4.27 0.82 11.28
C ASP A 283 -3.90 1.31 12.69
N LEU A 284 -4.74 1.03 13.69
CA LEU A 284 -4.50 1.41 15.08
C LEU A 284 -3.52 0.46 15.81
N LEU A 285 -3.53 -0.82 15.47
CA LEU A 285 -2.73 -1.85 16.15
C LEU A 285 -1.27 -1.86 15.71
N LEU A 286 -0.99 -1.64 14.42
CA LEU A 286 0.37 -1.77 13.88
C LEU A 286 1.39 -0.74 14.44
N PRO A 287 1.03 0.53 14.67
CA PRO A 287 1.89 1.47 15.40
C PRO A 287 2.25 0.99 16.80
N VAL A 288 1.32 0.36 17.51
CA VAL A 288 1.53 -0.10 18.89
C VAL A 288 2.41 -1.36 18.90
N ILE A 289 1.99 -2.40 18.18
CA ILE A 289 2.59 -3.74 18.26
C ILE A 289 3.88 -3.86 17.46
N LEU A 290 3.93 -3.23 16.27
CA LEU A 290 5.07 -3.33 15.34
C LEU A 290 5.85 -2.03 15.21
N GLN A 291 5.55 -1.02 16.04
CA GLN A 291 6.22 0.29 16.03
C GLN A 291 6.27 0.91 14.63
N ALA A 292 5.18 0.75 13.88
CA ALA A 292 5.04 1.30 12.54
C ALA A 292 5.10 2.82 12.58
N THR A 293 6.03 3.42 11.84
CA THR A 293 6.10 4.87 11.65
C THR A 293 5.06 5.33 10.64
N TYR A 294 4.69 4.46 9.70
CA TYR A 294 3.52 4.62 8.83
C TYR A 294 2.92 3.25 8.54
N VAL A 295 1.60 3.23 8.32
CA VAL A 295 0.86 1.98 8.13
C VAL A 295 0.53 1.76 6.66
N SER A 296 0.53 0.50 6.22
CA SER A 296 0.16 0.09 4.86
C SER A 296 -1.02 -0.87 4.88
N SER A 297 -2.22 -0.39 4.69
CA SER A 297 -3.44 -1.21 4.73
C SER A 297 -4.35 -0.84 3.57
N TYR A 298 -5.18 -1.75 3.09
CA TYR A 298 -6.23 -1.45 2.11
C TYR A 298 -7.28 -2.55 2.15
N VAL A 299 -8.45 -2.25 1.62
CA VAL A 299 -9.52 -3.23 1.44
C VAL A 299 -9.42 -3.84 0.05
N TYR A 300 -9.51 -5.15 -0.05
CA TYR A 300 -9.39 -5.94 -1.27
C TYR A 300 -10.64 -6.82 -1.44
N ASP A 301 -11.18 -6.92 -2.66
CA ASP A 301 -12.29 -7.81 -2.96
C ASP A 301 -11.75 -9.14 -3.47
N LEU A 302 -11.96 -10.21 -2.71
CA LEU A 302 -11.46 -11.55 -3.05
C LEU A 302 -12.05 -12.08 -4.36
N GLN A 303 -13.29 -11.71 -4.69
CA GLN A 303 -13.95 -12.21 -5.89
C GLN A 303 -13.34 -11.62 -7.16
N LEU A 304 -12.91 -10.36 -7.09
CA LEU A 304 -12.35 -9.63 -8.21
C LEU A 304 -10.82 -9.69 -8.27
N PHE A 305 -10.18 -10.27 -7.26
CA PHE A 305 -8.73 -10.27 -7.11
C PHE A 305 -8.13 -8.86 -7.29
N GLY A 306 -8.77 -7.86 -6.70
CA GLY A 306 -8.38 -6.46 -6.82
C GLY A 306 -9.17 -5.56 -5.87
N ASN A 307 -9.02 -4.25 -6.02
CA ASN A 307 -9.82 -3.27 -5.27
C ASN A 307 -10.35 -2.12 -6.13
N CYS A 308 -10.47 -2.36 -7.44
CA CYS A 308 -10.94 -1.39 -8.42
C CYS A 308 -12.47 -1.38 -8.60
N GLY A 309 -13.18 -2.41 -8.11
CA GLY A 309 -14.65 -2.43 -8.17
C GLY A 309 -15.30 -1.51 -7.13
N ARG A 310 -16.50 -0.99 -7.43
CA ARG A 310 -17.27 -0.04 -6.60
C ARG A 310 -17.25 -0.35 -5.10
N LYS A 311 -17.48 -1.60 -4.75
CA LYS A 311 -17.53 -2.07 -3.36
C LYS A 311 -16.20 -1.85 -2.62
N ALA A 312 -15.09 -2.18 -3.26
CA ALA A 312 -13.77 -1.97 -2.69
C ALA A 312 -13.35 -0.50 -2.75
N VAL A 313 -13.75 0.26 -3.77
CA VAL A 313 -13.55 1.72 -3.84
C VAL A 313 -14.25 2.39 -2.65
N TRP A 314 -15.52 2.05 -2.38
CA TRP A 314 -16.28 2.51 -1.21
C TRP A 314 -15.57 2.16 0.11
N ALA A 315 -15.19 0.89 0.28
CA ALA A 315 -14.56 0.43 1.51
C ALA A 315 -13.21 1.13 1.76
N ASN A 316 -12.39 1.30 0.73
CA ASN A 316 -11.14 2.07 0.83
C ASN A 316 -11.41 3.55 1.10
N SER A 317 -12.48 4.12 0.54
CA SER A 317 -12.89 5.50 0.81
C SER A 317 -13.19 5.70 2.30
N VAL A 318 -14.13 4.91 2.84
CA VAL A 318 -14.60 5.03 4.23
C VAL A 318 -13.50 4.72 5.24
N SER A 319 -12.78 3.60 5.09
CA SER A 319 -11.66 3.25 5.98
C SER A 319 -10.55 4.31 5.97
N THR A 320 -10.23 4.85 4.80
CA THR A 320 -9.23 5.92 4.68
C THR A 320 -9.74 7.21 5.31
N GLN A 321 -11.01 7.56 5.17
CA GLN A 321 -11.54 8.76 5.83
C GLN A 321 -11.58 8.59 7.34
N ALA A 322 -12.06 7.45 7.84
CA ALA A 322 -12.18 7.16 9.27
C ALA A 322 -10.88 7.42 10.04
N VAL A 323 -9.75 6.84 9.61
CA VAL A 323 -8.48 7.01 10.32
C VAL A 323 -7.82 8.37 10.04
N SER A 324 -7.94 8.95 8.83
CA SER A 324 -7.38 10.30 8.58
C SER A 324 -8.12 11.39 9.31
N ARG A 325 -9.43 11.26 9.54
CA ARG A 325 -10.22 12.26 10.27
C ARG A 325 -9.98 12.23 11.76
N ASN A 326 -9.67 11.07 12.31
CA ASN A 326 -9.62 10.86 13.75
C ASN A 326 -8.19 10.70 14.31
N THR A 327 -7.17 10.56 13.45
CA THR A 327 -5.77 10.38 13.88
C THR A 327 -4.79 11.16 12.99
N ASN A 328 -3.50 11.15 13.35
CA ASN A 328 -2.41 11.62 12.49
C ASN A 328 -1.62 10.45 11.86
N ILE A 329 -2.19 9.24 11.82
CA ILE A 329 -1.51 8.07 11.23
C ILE A 329 -1.33 8.31 9.72
N MET A 330 -0.07 8.33 9.29
CA MET A 330 0.28 8.39 7.88
C MET A 330 0.08 7.02 7.24
N ARG A 331 -0.59 6.99 6.09
CA ARG A 331 -0.99 5.73 5.45
C ARG A 331 -0.50 5.63 4.04
N ASN A 332 0.07 4.48 3.75
CA ASN A 332 0.35 4.00 2.43
C ASN A 332 -0.82 3.13 1.95
N LYS A 333 -1.58 3.58 0.96
CA LYS A 333 -2.59 2.76 0.29
C LYS A 333 -2.04 2.15 -1.00
N ILE A 334 -2.78 1.19 -1.56
CA ILE A 334 -2.43 0.47 -2.80
C ILE A 334 -3.74 0.25 -3.56
N VAL A 335 -3.76 0.65 -4.83
CA VAL A 335 -4.74 0.12 -5.80
C VAL A 335 -4.11 -1.13 -6.40
N ASN A 336 -4.88 -2.21 -6.48
CA ASN A 336 -4.46 -3.45 -7.09
C ASN A 336 -5.12 -3.49 -8.46
N GLU A 337 -4.49 -2.81 -9.42
CA GLU A 337 -4.95 -2.78 -10.80
C GLU A 337 -4.97 -4.22 -11.34
N THR A 338 -6.10 -4.63 -11.92
CA THR A 338 -6.28 -5.99 -12.40
C THR A 338 -5.88 -6.13 -13.87
N ALA A 339 -5.99 -5.04 -14.64
CA ALA A 339 -5.56 -4.97 -16.02
C ALA A 339 -4.05 -4.66 -16.13
N GLY A 340 -3.46 -5.10 -17.23
CA GLY A 340 -2.04 -4.93 -17.49
C GLY A 340 -1.66 -3.66 -18.25
N PRO A 341 -0.36 -3.48 -18.52
CA PRO A 341 0.18 -2.32 -19.21
C PRO A 341 -0.45 -2.07 -20.57
N CYS A 342 -0.47 -0.81 -20.99
CA CYS A 342 -0.98 -0.39 -22.31
C CYS A 342 -2.44 -0.83 -22.54
N THR A 343 -3.27 -0.76 -21.49
CA THR A 343 -4.73 -0.98 -21.59
C THR A 343 -5.48 0.23 -21.04
N GLU A 344 -6.62 0.53 -21.65
CA GLU A 344 -7.52 1.57 -21.16
C GLU A 344 -8.06 1.22 -19.77
N MET A 345 -8.33 -0.06 -19.52
CA MET A 345 -8.78 -0.55 -18.22
C MET A 345 -7.79 -0.22 -17.10
N PHE A 346 -6.49 -0.49 -17.26
CA PHE A 346 -5.48 -0.14 -16.26
C PHE A 346 -5.49 1.36 -15.95
N MET A 347 -5.57 2.20 -17.00
CA MET A 347 -5.56 3.65 -16.84
C MET A 347 -6.75 4.13 -16.01
N TYR A 348 -7.96 3.60 -16.25
CA TYR A 348 -9.17 3.93 -15.48
C TYR A 348 -9.18 3.35 -14.07
N GLU A 349 -8.71 2.11 -13.88
CA GLU A 349 -8.57 1.48 -12.56
C GLU A 349 -7.65 2.31 -11.66
N ALA A 350 -6.45 2.65 -12.16
CA ALA A 350 -5.50 3.48 -11.46
C ALA A 350 -6.06 4.88 -11.19
N ALA A 351 -6.75 5.49 -12.18
CA ALA A 351 -7.35 6.80 -12.04
C ALA A 351 -8.37 6.87 -10.88
N VAL A 352 -9.35 5.97 -10.88
CA VAL A 352 -10.40 5.94 -9.85
C VAL A 352 -9.83 5.60 -8.48
N GLY A 353 -9.01 4.56 -8.39
CA GLY A 353 -8.46 4.10 -7.11
C GLY A 353 -7.52 5.12 -6.46
N LEU A 354 -6.63 5.75 -7.24
CA LEU A 354 -5.67 6.71 -6.71
C LEU A 354 -6.32 8.05 -6.39
N MET A 355 -7.25 8.51 -7.22
CA MET A 355 -8.08 9.68 -6.89
C MET A 355 -8.80 9.43 -5.55
N ASN A 356 -9.47 8.29 -5.38
CA ASN A 356 -10.15 7.93 -4.14
C ASN A 356 -9.21 7.93 -2.93
N HIS A 357 -8.05 7.28 -3.03
CA HIS A 357 -7.06 7.28 -1.95
C HIS A 357 -6.57 8.69 -1.63
N CYS A 358 -6.35 9.54 -2.63
CA CYS A 358 -5.87 10.90 -2.45
C CYS A 358 -6.91 11.76 -1.74
N VAL A 359 -8.14 11.83 -2.25
CA VAL A 359 -9.21 12.68 -1.68
C VAL A 359 -9.69 12.17 -0.32
N SER A 360 -9.49 10.88 -0.02
CA SER A 360 -9.83 10.30 1.28
C SER A 360 -8.77 10.54 2.36
N GLY A 361 -7.62 11.15 2.03
CA GLY A 361 -6.57 11.50 3.00
C GLY A 361 -5.46 10.45 3.16
N SER A 362 -5.12 9.70 2.11
CA SER A 362 -3.90 8.86 2.13
C SER A 362 -2.65 9.72 2.01
N SER A 363 -1.64 9.49 2.85
CA SER A 363 -0.37 10.23 2.79
C SER A 363 0.58 9.70 1.71
N LYS A 364 0.45 8.43 1.35
CA LYS A 364 1.34 7.74 0.41
C LYS A 364 0.60 6.69 -0.40
N THR A 365 1.10 6.37 -1.59
CA THR A 365 0.73 5.18 -2.36
C THR A 365 1.97 4.38 -2.76
N THR A 366 1.84 3.06 -2.94
CA THR A 366 2.87 2.25 -3.62
C THR A 366 2.29 1.69 -4.90
N GLN A 367 2.81 2.13 -6.06
CA GLN A 367 2.26 1.86 -7.37
C GLN A 367 3.27 1.86 -8.52
N PRO A 368 2.99 1.18 -9.64
CA PRO A 368 1.76 0.43 -9.96
C PRO A 368 1.78 -1.02 -9.42
N ARG A 369 0.63 -1.71 -9.51
CA ARG A 369 0.51 -3.17 -9.45
C ARG A 369 -0.27 -3.72 -10.65
N SER A 370 0.15 -3.38 -11.86
CA SER A 370 -0.45 -3.83 -13.12
C SER A 370 -0.58 -5.36 -13.24
N ALA A 371 -1.62 -5.78 -13.95
CA ALA A 371 -2.03 -7.16 -14.16
C ALA A 371 -2.18 -7.98 -12.86
N GLY A 372 -2.48 -7.33 -11.74
CA GLY A 372 -2.46 -7.92 -10.39
C GLY A 372 -1.08 -8.46 -9.95
N GLY A 373 -0.01 -8.14 -10.69
CA GLY A 373 1.32 -8.73 -10.56
C GLY A 373 1.40 -10.20 -10.99
N ARG A 374 0.51 -10.65 -11.89
CA ARG A 374 0.42 -12.06 -12.31
C ARG A 374 1.46 -12.48 -13.34
N TYR A 375 1.92 -11.55 -14.18
CA TYR A 375 2.76 -11.87 -15.35
C TYR A 375 4.14 -11.24 -15.21
N THR A 376 5.18 -12.01 -15.54
CA THR A 376 6.56 -11.53 -15.60
C THR A 376 6.74 -10.53 -16.72
N ASP A 377 7.44 -9.43 -16.46
CA ASP A 377 7.73 -8.33 -17.39
C ASP A 377 6.52 -7.43 -17.74
N TYR A 378 5.41 -7.56 -17.02
CA TYR A 378 4.23 -6.70 -17.19
C TYR A 378 4.30 -5.52 -16.23
N LEU A 379 5.35 -4.71 -16.35
CA LEU A 379 5.57 -3.49 -15.60
C LEU A 379 6.37 -2.51 -16.46
N THR A 380 5.80 -1.35 -16.75
CA THR A 380 6.48 -0.28 -17.49
C THR A 380 6.67 0.98 -16.64
N PRO A 381 7.65 1.83 -17.02
CA PRO A 381 7.75 3.19 -16.47
C PRO A 381 6.47 4.02 -16.64
N MET A 382 5.75 3.84 -17.75
CA MET A 382 4.55 4.63 -18.09
C MET A 382 3.46 4.53 -17.03
N GLU A 383 3.25 3.34 -16.48
CA GLU A 383 2.27 3.10 -15.42
C GLU A 383 2.65 3.84 -14.13
N ALA A 384 3.93 3.85 -13.75
CA ALA A 384 4.39 4.58 -12.57
C ALA A 384 4.21 6.09 -12.74
N TRP A 385 4.46 6.61 -13.95
CA TRP A 385 4.26 8.02 -14.27
C TRP A 385 2.77 8.39 -14.21
N TRP A 386 1.91 7.57 -14.79
CA TRP A 386 0.45 7.74 -14.71
C TRP A 386 -0.05 7.73 -13.27
N CYS A 387 0.36 6.73 -12.48
CA CYS A 387 -0.03 6.65 -11.07
C CYS A 387 0.45 7.87 -10.28
N GLY A 388 1.66 8.35 -10.56
CA GLY A 388 2.20 9.56 -9.94
C GLY A 388 1.40 10.80 -10.29
N GLU A 389 1.07 10.96 -11.56
CA GLU A 389 0.29 12.08 -12.07
C GLU A 389 -1.09 12.13 -11.44
N VAL A 390 -1.86 11.02 -11.49
CA VAL A 390 -3.19 10.94 -10.88
C VAL A 390 -3.13 11.24 -9.39
N PHE A 391 -2.29 10.51 -8.64
CA PHE A 391 -2.34 10.57 -7.18
C PHE A 391 -1.96 11.95 -6.65
N LYS A 392 -0.90 12.56 -7.19
CA LYS A 392 -0.43 13.86 -6.75
C LYS A 392 -1.33 14.99 -7.21
N SER A 393 -1.81 14.95 -8.45
CA SER A 393 -2.65 16.01 -9.00
C SER A 393 -4.00 16.15 -8.29
N CYS A 394 -4.55 15.05 -7.76
CA CYS A 394 -5.81 15.06 -6.99
C CYS A 394 -5.70 15.69 -5.58
N ALA A 395 -4.53 16.16 -5.14
CA ALA A 395 -4.41 16.89 -3.89
C ALA A 395 -5.27 18.17 -3.94
N GLY A 396 -6.09 18.42 -2.91
CA GLY A 396 -7.04 19.55 -2.87
C GLY A 396 -8.35 19.32 -3.61
N MET A 397 -8.55 18.19 -4.30
CA MET A 397 -9.83 17.85 -4.93
C MET A 397 -10.87 17.42 -3.88
N THR A 398 -12.13 17.85 -4.06
CA THR A 398 -13.21 17.46 -3.13
C THR A 398 -13.68 16.02 -3.36
N ARG A 399 -14.15 15.34 -2.31
CA ARG A 399 -14.70 13.98 -2.42
C ARG A 399 -15.96 13.94 -3.29
N LYS A 400 -16.78 14.99 -3.25
CA LYS A 400 -17.98 15.11 -4.09
C LYS A 400 -17.63 15.13 -5.58
N GLN A 401 -16.67 15.97 -5.98
CA GLN A 401 -16.19 15.99 -7.37
C GLN A 401 -15.60 14.63 -7.78
N ALA A 402 -14.75 14.04 -6.92
CA ALA A 402 -14.17 12.74 -7.18
C ALA A 402 -15.23 11.64 -7.35
N ASN A 403 -16.28 11.64 -6.54
CA ASN A 403 -17.39 10.70 -6.63
C ASN A 403 -18.13 10.82 -7.98
N GLU A 404 -18.39 12.04 -8.44
CA GLU A 404 -19.04 12.26 -9.74
C GLU A 404 -18.19 11.79 -10.92
N ILE A 405 -16.86 11.94 -10.85
CA ILE A 405 -15.95 11.37 -11.85
C ILE A 405 -15.96 9.84 -11.77
N ALA A 406 -15.87 9.27 -10.57
CA ALA A 406 -15.86 7.82 -10.37
C ALA A 406 -17.12 7.17 -10.95
N LYS A 407 -18.31 7.77 -10.74
CA LYS A 407 -19.59 7.31 -11.30
C LYS A 407 -19.57 7.21 -12.84
N LYS A 408 -18.85 8.10 -13.52
CA LYS A 408 -18.72 8.12 -14.98
C LYS A 408 -17.69 7.13 -15.52
N ILE A 409 -16.63 6.86 -14.74
CA ILE A 409 -15.50 6.02 -15.18
C ILE A 409 -15.68 4.55 -14.83
N LEU A 410 -16.24 4.23 -13.65
CA LEU A 410 -16.47 2.84 -13.23
C LEU A 410 -17.24 1.98 -14.25
N PRO A 411 -18.34 2.46 -14.87
CA PRO A 411 -19.06 1.71 -15.90
C PRO A 411 -18.22 1.33 -17.12
N LYS A 412 -17.10 2.02 -17.37
CA LYS A 412 -16.22 1.75 -18.52
C LYS A 412 -15.38 0.49 -18.36
N TYR A 413 -15.24 -0.03 -17.13
CA TYR A 413 -14.39 -1.20 -16.88
C TYR A 413 -14.96 -2.21 -15.90
N GLU A 414 -15.99 -1.89 -15.11
CA GLU A 414 -16.41 -2.77 -14.02
C GLU A 414 -16.90 -4.15 -14.47
N GLU A 415 -17.51 -4.23 -15.66
CA GLU A 415 -17.91 -5.50 -16.27
C GLU A 415 -16.72 -6.38 -16.69
N LYS A 416 -15.55 -5.78 -16.92
CA LYS A 416 -14.32 -6.49 -17.29
C LYS A 416 -13.53 -7.00 -16.09
N LEU A 417 -13.82 -6.55 -14.87
CA LEU A 417 -13.06 -6.95 -13.66
C LEU A 417 -12.94 -8.47 -13.45
N PRO A 418 -13.95 -9.31 -13.77
CA PRO A 418 -13.80 -10.76 -13.70
C PRO A 418 -12.81 -11.34 -14.73
N THR A 419 -12.62 -10.66 -15.86
CA THR A 419 -11.76 -11.07 -16.99
C THR A 419 -10.95 -9.87 -17.50
N PRO A 420 -10.00 -9.36 -16.72
CA PRO A 420 -9.34 -8.09 -17.00
C PRO A 420 -8.42 -8.18 -18.22
N ASP A 421 -8.25 -7.04 -18.91
CA ASP A 421 -7.39 -6.94 -20.08
C ASP A 421 -5.93 -7.23 -19.69
N LYS A 422 -5.33 -8.29 -20.28
CA LYS A 422 -3.96 -8.74 -19.95
C LYS A 422 -2.91 -7.65 -20.20
N GLY A 423 -3.11 -6.84 -21.23
CA GLY A 423 -2.13 -5.86 -21.70
C GLY A 423 -0.89 -6.50 -22.31
N TYR A 424 0.19 -5.72 -22.31
CA TYR A 424 1.44 -6.06 -22.97
C TYR A 424 2.61 -6.08 -21.98
N SER A 425 3.63 -6.87 -22.26
CA SER A 425 4.89 -6.80 -21.53
C SER A 425 5.62 -5.49 -21.86
N VAL A 426 6.57 -5.11 -21.01
CA VAL A 426 7.42 -3.92 -21.22
C VAL A 426 8.19 -3.99 -22.53
N LYS A 427 8.60 -5.18 -22.97
CA LYS A 427 9.31 -5.39 -24.25
C LYS A 427 8.41 -5.09 -25.46
N GLU A 428 7.10 -5.23 -25.32
CA GLU A 428 6.13 -5.05 -26.39
C GLU A 428 5.61 -3.60 -26.48
N CYS A 429 5.55 -2.88 -25.35
CA CYS A 429 4.90 -1.56 -25.29
C CYS A 429 5.82 -0.42 -24.80
N PHE A 430 7.11 -0.66 -24.59
CA PHE A 430 8.04 0.35 -24.09
C PHE A 430 9.47 0.15 -24.61
N ASP A 431 10.05 1.22 -25.17
CA ASP A 431 11.46 1.31 -25.53
C ASP A 431 12.27 1.72 -24.30
N LEU A 432 12.93 0.73 -23.68
CA LEU A 432 13.75 0.93 -22.49
C LEU A 432 15.11 1.58 -22.79
N ASP A 433 15.59 1.57 -24.03
CA ASP A 433 16.87 2.19 -24.38
C ASP A 433 16.70 3.71 -24.53
N ASN A 434 15.61 4.13 -25.16
CA ASN A 434 15.28 5.55 -25.32
C ASN A 434 14.36 6.10 -24.22
N MET A 435 13.90 5.21 -23.32
CA MET A 435 12.97 5.52 -22.23
C MET A 435 11.68 6.19 -22.72
N ARG A 436 11.02 5.56 -23.70
CA ARG A 436 9.79 6.04 -24.34
C ARG A 436 8.74 4.93 -24.51
N PRO A 437 7.45 5.21 -24.26
CA PRO A 437 6.38 4.29 -24.64
C PRO A 437 6.31 4.13 -26.17
N THR A 438 5.64 3.08 -26.66
CA THR A 438 5.27 3.00 -28.08
C THR A 438 4.28 4.12 -28.45
N PRO A 439 4.18 4.50 -29.74
CA PRO A 439 3.21 5.50 -30.19
C PRO A 439 1.76 5.15 -29.81
N GLU A 440 1.42 3.86 -29.80
CA GLU A 440 0.10 3.39 -29.37
C GLU A 440 -0.15 3.67 -27.88
N TYR A 441 0.83 3.36 -27.02
CA TYR A 441 0.69 3.59 -25.59
C TYR A 441 0.68 5.10 -25.27
N GLU A 442 1.49 5.90 -25.97
CA GLU A 442 1.45 7.36 -25.87
C GLU A 442 0.08 7.93 -26.29
N ALA A 443 -0.49 7.45 -27.41
CA ALA A 443 -1.81 7.87 -27.86
C ALA A 443 -2.92 7.48 -26.86
N LEU A 444 -2.85 6.26 -26.31
CA LEU A 444 -3.76 5.80 -25.25
C LEU A 444 -3.68 6.71 -24.02
N TYR A 445 -2.46 7.01 -23.56
CA TYR A 445 -2.23 7.88 -22.41
C TYR A 445 -2.84 9.26 -22.63
N ASN A 446 -2.53 9.90 -23.75
CA ASN A 446 -3.05 11.24 -24.07
C ASN A 446 -4.58 11.25 -24.16
N ARG A 447 -5.18 10.23 -24.80
CA ARG A 447 -6.63 10.11 -24.91
C ARG A 447 -7.32 10.00 -23.55
N VAL A 448 -6.87 9.08 -22.70
CA VAL A 448 -7.47 8.88 -21.36
C VAL A 448 -7.22 10.09 -20.47
N ARG A 449 -6.01 10.66 -20.51
CA ARG A 449 -5.66 11.88 -19.77
C ARG A 449 -6.58 13.05 -20.12
N ASN A 450 -6.76 13.33 -21.40
CA ASN A 450 -7.63 14.42 -21.87
C ASN A 450 -9.08 14.20 -21.46
N GLU A 451 -9.58 12.98 -21.60
CA GLU A 451 -10.94 12.64 -21.15
C GLU A 451 -11.13 12.91 -19.65
N LEU A 452 -10.19 12.48 -18.80
CA LEU A 452 -10.28 12.70 -17.36
C LEU A 452 -10.21 14.19 -16.99
N ILE A 453 -9.43 14.99 -17.73
CA ILE A 453 -9.39 16.45 -17.57
C ILE A 453 -10.74 17.08 -17.93
N GLU A 454 -11.35 16.68 -19.05
CA GLU A 454 -12.69 17.15 -19.45
C GLU A 454 -13.76 16.79 -18.41
N LEU A 455 -13.59 15.67 -17.70
CA LEU A 455 -14.45 15.27 -16.58
C LEU A 455 -14.17 16.03 -15.27
N GLY A 456 -13.11 16.83 -15.21
CA GLY A 456 -12.74 17.67 -14.08
C GLY A 456 -11.65 17.11 -13.16
N MET A 457 -10.92 16.06 -13.59
CA MET A 457 -9.75 15.58 -12.86
C MET A 457 -8.55 16.51 -13.12
N PRO A 458 -7.90 17.07 -12.10
CA PRO A 458 -6.96 18.17 -12.28
C PRO A 458 -5.53 17.69 -12.61
N LEU A 459 -5.37 16.81 -13.60
CA LEU A 459 -4.11 16.09 -13.91
C LEU A 459 -2.89 16.98 -14.19
N ASP A 460 -3.08 18.28 -14.46
CA ASP A 460 -1.98 19.22 -14.66
C ASP A 460 -1.35 19.75 -13.35
N ASN A 461 -2.03 19.60 -12.21
CA ASN A 461 -1.63 20.21 -10.94
C ASN A 461 -0.21 19.85 -10.50
N VAL A 462 0.19 18.58 -10.65
CA VAL A 462 1.52 18.08 -10.24
C VAL A 462 2.67 18.79 -10.95
N TYR A 463 2.45 19.37 -12.13
CA TYR A 463 3.48 20.07 -12.88
C TYR A 463 3.64 21.53 -12.44
N TYR A 464 2.62 22.12 -11.82
CA TYR A 464 2.59 23.52 -11.37
C TYR A 464 2.92 23.69 -9.88
N THR A 465 2.79 22.64 -9.07
CA THR A 465 3.27 22.64 -7.68
C THR A 465 4.80 22.66 -7.63
N LYS A 466 5.34 23.53 -6.76
CA LYS A 466 6.77 23.82 -6.61
C LYS A 466 7.50 22.77 -5.79
#